data_AF-A0A9D1A2G6-F1
#
_entry.id   AF-A0A9D1A2G6-F1
#
_cell.length_a   1.000
_cell.length_b   1.000
_cell.length_c   1.000
_cell.angle_alpha   90.00
_cell.angle_beta   90.00
_cell.angle_gamma   90.00
#
_symmetry.space_group_name_H-M   'P 1'
#
loop_
_entity.id
_entity.type
_entity.pdbx_description
1 polymer ?
#
loop_
_entity_poly.entity_id
_entity_poly.type
_entity_poly.pdbx_seq_one_letter_code
_entity_poly.pdbx_strand_id
1 'polypeptide(L)'
;MFLIANSVGIIFTYLGFESADSYVDQARQAELQTIQAQIEQIFSDEAYRTEITDLLEGYRDHKLEEIEDDFSDNWDGYAAYEVEDEYESILEPALARYLAVLIEESFNGSQIVAFNGYGAVSGITGDLTSPYDEYFALAAATYQVPEALLKAMAKVESDFNPNAVSSAGAQGLMQLMPATAAGLGISDPFDPKQNIMGGAKYVAELFRTFGSYPNALELVIAAYNAGPNAVKKAGYQVPQNAETPNHVKKVMSYLSIADEGESENETEMPEAAAGSEETGDLQANASVSKTLLTELVESQGSTFFAWSVTGTHTETIDSGDDEEDEEEIEVVDYTLAVTLNGTLASTPSGYSYRYVTDQTTFQYVLKLFQLLENGKDGIDGILFQAASWKNYVTGFGASEDVFSSEIATGGDRIQYDTVEGCVNDVVYYNQGEEPWSSMAFGTSTIRDAGCGPTALAIVISTLTGEDVTPQMTAAFAMGNGEYVPGQGTSHSFPSNAAKHWGLSVERVRRERMDYVVQKLRKGSLAVVICAENTISGSSGHYIVLTGITADGYLTIADPGSRSRTGNLYSPQTIQSYARNLGEGGIWIIGNE
;
A
#
# COMPACT_ATOMS: atom_id res chain seq x y z
N MET A 1 37.49 -13.36 4.70
CA MET A 1 37.29 -12.31 5.70
C MET A 1 36.06 -11.55 5.24
N PHE A 2 34.91 -11.83 5.84
CA PHE A 2 33.64 -11.23 5.44
C PHE A 2 33.53 -9.88 6.15
N LEU A 3 33.53 -8.79 5.39
CA LEU A 3 33.23 -7.47 5.93
C LEU A 3 31.71 -7.40 6.06
N ILE A 4 31.21 -7.30 7.30
CA ILE A 4 29.78 -7.17 7.58
C ILE A 4 29.43 -5.69 7.38
N ALA A 5 28.65 -5.39 6.36
CA ALA A 5 28.27 -4.03 5.99
C ALA A 5 26.76 -4.01 5.71
N ASN A 6 25.99 -3.35 6.59
CA ASN A 6 24.58 -3.03 6.35
C ASN A 6 24.52 -1.87 5.36
N SER A 7 24.19 -2.09 4.09
CA SER A 7 24.19 -1.03 3.06
C SER A 7 23.26 0.14 3.43
N VAL A 8 22.05 -0.14 3.90
CA VAL A 8 21.08 0.88 4.34
C VAL A 8 21.56 1.59 5.62
N GLY A 9 22.09 0.83 6.57
CA GLY A 9 22.70 1.37 7.78
C GLY A 9 23.95 2.20 7.50
N ILE A 10 24.75 1.84 6.49
CA ILE A 10 25.93 2.60 6.07
C ILE A 10 25.50 3.87 5.34
N ILE A 11 24.46 3.82 4.49
CA ILE A 11 23.88 5.02 3.86
C ILE A 11 23.35 5.95 4.94
N PHE A 12 22.54 5.47 5.88
CA PHE A 12 22.03 6.29 6.97
C PHE A 12 23.14 6.81 7.89
N THR A 13 24.13 5.98 8.27
CA THR A 13 25.29 6.43 9.05
C THR A 13 26.11 7.47 8.29
N TYR A 14 26.30 7.28 6.98
CA TYR A 14 27.01 8.23 6.11
C TYR A 14 26.25 9.56 5.97
N LEU A 15 24.92 9.50 5.88
CA LEU A 15 24.03 10.67 5.90
C LEU A 15 23.92 11.29 7.31
N GLY A 16 24.37 10.61 8.36
CA GLY A 16 24.45 11.11 9.74
C GLY A 16 23.31 10.67 10.67
N PHE A 17 22.50 9.70 10.27
CA PHE A 17 21.41 9.13 11.06
C PHE A 17 21.88 7.91 11.86
N GLU A 18 21.36 7.77 13.09
CA GLU A 18 21.71 6.67 14.01
C GLU A 18 21.07 5.34 13.60
N SER A 19 19.88 5.39 12.99
CA SER A 19 19.10 4.23 12.54
C SER A 19 18.09 4.62 11.46
N ALA A 20 17.46 3.63 10.83
CA ALA A 20 16.33 3.86 9.92
C ALA A 20 15.14 4.52 10.65
N ASP A 21 14.88 4.13 11.89
CA ASP A 21 13.86 4.77 12.73
C ASP A 21 14.21 6.24 13.01
N SER A 22 15.49 6.56 13.29
CA SER A 22 15.96 7.94 13.47
C SER A 22 15.83 8.78 12.20
N TYR A 23 15.97 8.17 11.02
CA TYR A 23 15.69 8.84 9.76
C TYR A 23 14.19 9.10 9.60
N VAL A 24 13.35 8.09 9.83
CA VAL A 24 11.89 8.23 9.74
C VAL A 24 11.40 9.32 10.69
N ASP A 25 11.85 9.34 11.94
CA ASP A 25 11.46 10.37 12.89
C ASP A 25 11.84 11.78 12.41
N GLN A 26 13.06 11.97 11.88
CA GLN A 26 13.49 13.26 11.35
C GLN A 26 12.73 13.67 10.08
N ALA A 27 12.52 12.72 9.16
CA ALA A 27 11.77 12.94 7.92
C ALA A 27 10.31 13.33 8.20
N ARG A 28 9.68 12.65 9.17
CA ARG A 28 8.33 12.95 9.65
C ARG A 28 8.21 14.33 10.26
N GLN A 29 9.19 14.75 11.05
CA GLN A 29 9.21 16.10 11.61
C GLN A 29 9.38 17.17 10.52
N ALA A 30 10.22 16.91 9.50
CA ALA A 30 10.38 17.81 8.36
C ALA A 30 9.10 17.90 7.52
N GLU A 31 8.48 16.78 7.19
CA GLU A 31 7.22 16.71 6.43
C GLU A 31 6.09 17.43 7.17
N LEU A 32 5.97 17.20 8.48
CA LEU A 32 5.01 17.91 9.33
C LEU A 32 5.21 19.43 9.31
N GLN A 33 6.46 19.91 9.33
CA GLN A 33 6.76 21.34 9.23
C GLN A 33 6.35 21.91 7.86
N THR A 34 6.59 21.17 6.77
CA THR A 34 6.15 21.57 5.43
C THR A 34 4.64 21.65 5.33
N ILE A 35 3.92 20.62 5.80
CA ILE A 35 2.45 20.59 5.81
C ILE A 35 1.91 21.78 6.63
N GLN A 36 2.47 22.01 7.82
CA GLN A 36 2.06 23.12 8.68
C GLN A 36 2.27 24.47 7.99
N ALA A 37 3.43 24.69 7.37
CA ALA A 37 3.71 25.93 6.64
C ALA A 37 2.75 26.14 5.46
N GLN A 38 2.38 25.07 4.76
CA GLN A 38 1.41 25.11 3.68
C GLN A 38 0.01 25.46 4.19
N ILE A 39 -0.42 24.90 5.33
CA ILE A 39 -1.69 25.28 5.99
C ILE A 39 -1.68 26.75 6.39
N GLU A 40 -0.59 27.23 7.00
CA GLU A 40 -0.42 28.64 7.37
C GLU A 40 -0.47 29.55 6.15
N GLN A 41 0.10 29.12 5.01
CA GLN A 41 0.03 29.85 3.75
C GLN A 41 -1.41 29.92 3.20
N ILE A 42 -2.14 28.80 3.13
CA ILE A 42 -3.54 28.85 2.66
C ILE A 42 -4.46 29.60 3.63
N PHE A 43 -4.16 29.60 4.94
CA PHE A 43 -4.88 30.37 5.95
C PHE A 43 -4.54 31.86 5.95
N SER A 44 -3.58 32.31 5.13
CA SER A 44 -3.41 33.73 4.82
C SER A 44 -4.58 34.29 4.01
N ASP A 45 -5.36 33.43 3.36
CA ASP A 45 -6.69 33.76 2.83
C ASP A 45 -7.71 33.69 3.97
N GLU A 46 -8.05 34.87 4.52
CA GLU A 46 -8.97 34.98 5.66
C GLU A 46 -10.35 34.38 5.36
N ALA A 47 -10.84 34.46 4.12
CA ALA A 47 -12.16 33.91 3.78
C ALA A 47 -12.15 32.38 3.91
N TYR A 48 -11.08 31.75 3.45
CA TYR A 48 -10.92 30.29 3.58
C TYR A 48 -10.63 29.86 5.02
N ARG A 49 -9.88 30.67 5.78
CA ARG A 49 -9.68 30.41 7.20
C ARG A 49 -11.01 30.44 7.95
N THR A 50 -11.86 31.45 7.70
CA THR A 50 -13.20 31.53 8.28
C THR A 50 -14.05 30.32 7.89
N GLU A 51 -14.00 29.89 6.63
CA GLU A 51 -14.74 28.69 6.20
C GLU A 51 -14.38 27.45 7.02
N ILE A 52 -13.09 27.21 7.27
CA ILE A 52 -12.63 26.08 8.09
C ILE A 52 -13.00 26.25 9.56
N THR A 53 -12.87 27.45 10.13
CA THR A 53 -13.27 27.68 11.54
C THR A 53 -14.76 27.55 11.75
N ASP A 54 -15.59 28.06 10.83
CA ASP A 54 -17.05 27.92 10.88
C ASP A 54 -17.48 26.44 10.82
N LEU A 55 -16.79 25.63 10.01
CA LEU A 55 -17.02 24.17 9.98
C LEU A 55 -16.69 23.51 11.33
N LEU A 56 -15.57 23.88 11.95
CA LEU A 56 -15.14 23.35 13.25
C LEU A 56 -16.09 23.78 14.37
N GLU A 57 -16.52 25.04 14.36
CA GLU A 57 -17.52 25.59 15.28
C GLU A 57 -18.84 24.83 15.15
N GLY A 58 -19.28 24.48 13.93
CA GLY A 58 -20.45 23.64 13.75
C GLY A 58 -20.36 22.26 14.43
N TYR A 59 -19.18 21.62 14.40
CA TYR A 59 -18.97 20.35 15.12
C TYR A 59 -18.89 20.54 16.64
N ARG A 60 -18.29 21.63 17.09
CA ARG A 60 -18.23 22.03 18.50
C ARG A 60 -19.63 22.30 19.06
N ASP A 61 -20.43 23.10 18.36
CA ASP A 61 -21.78 23.50 18.78
C ASP A 61 -22.68 22.27 18.90
N HIS A 62 -22.55 21.30 17.99
CA HIS A 62 -23.26 20.03 18.12
C HIS A 62 -22.90 19.26 19.40
N LYS A 63 -21.66 19.34 19.88
CA LYS A 63 -21.26 18.75 21.17
C LYS A 63 -21.74 19.54 22.37
N LEU A 64 -21.85 20.85 22.26
CA LEU A 64 -22.48 21.68 23.29
C LEU A 64 -23.98 21.39 23.41
N GLU A 65 -24.68 21.16 22.29
CA GLU A 65 -26.07 20.68 22.30
C GLU A 65 -26.21 19.32 23.01
N GLU A 66 -25.29 18.37 22.75
CA GLU A 66 -25.28 17.08 23.46
C GLU A 66 -25.09 17.23 24.98
N ILE A 67 -24.27 18.20 25.42
CA ILE A 67 -24.08 18.52 26.85
C ILE A 67 -25.36 19.11 27.46
N GLU A 68 -26.02 20.04 26.75
CA GLU A 68 -27.27 20.65 27.21
C GLU A 68 -28.38 19.59 27.37
N ASP A 69 -28.48 18.66 26.43
CA ASP A 69 -29.39 17.51 26.49
C ASP A 69 -29.05 16.61 27.69
N ASP A 70 -27.77 16.28 27.92
CA ASP A 70 -27.34 15.46 29.07
C ASP A 70 -27.68 16.13 30.41
N PHE A 71 -27.40 17.43 30.55
CA PHE A 71 -27.71 18.20 31.75
C PHE A 71 -29.22 18.14 32.06
N SER A 72 -30.03 18.40 31.03
CA SER A 72 -31.49 18.42 31.13
C SER A 72 -32.10 17.06 31.51
N ASP A 73 -31.52 15.98 31.00
CA ASP A 73 -32.05 14.63 31.20
C ASP A 73 -31.56 13.96 32.49
N ASN A 74 -30.35 14.28 32.95
CA ASN A 74 -29.67 13.49 34.00
C ASN A 74 -29.38 14.24 35.31
N TRP A 75 -29.48 15.57 35.35
CA TRP A 75 -29.01 16.38 36.49
C TRP A 75 -30.12 17.19 37.18
N ASP A 76 -31.31 16.58 37.30
CA ASP A 76 -32.45 17.17 38.04
C ASP A 76 -32.06 17.49 39.50
N GLY A 77 -32.11 18.77 39.85
CA GLY A 77 -31.71 19.29 41.18
C GLY A 77 -30.43 20.14 41.19
N TYR A 78 -29.71 20.23 40.08
CA TYR A 78 -28.62 21.20 39.89
C TYR A 78 -29.15 22.48 39.23
N ALA A 79 -28.57 23.63 39.57
CA ALA A 79 -29.08 24.94 39.14
C ALA A 79 -28.53 25.38 37.77
N ALA A 80 -27.31 24.95 37.44
CA ALA A 80 -26.62 25.30 36.21
C ALA A 80 -25.54 24.25 35.86
N TYR A 81 -24.90 24.43 34.70
CA TYR A 81 -23.69 23.72 34.30
C TYR A 81 -22.66 24.70 33.76
N GLU A 82 -21.39 24.32 33.86
CA GLU A 82 -20.27 25.01 33.22
C GLU A 82 -19.53 24.06 32.27
N VAL A 83 -18.95 24.63 31.21
CA VAL A 83 -18.18 23.87 30.22
C VAL A 83 -16.78 24.45 30.13
N GLU A 84 -15.78 23.65 30.49
CA GLU A 84 -14.39 23.92 30.13
C GLU A 84 -14.18 23.54 28.65
N ASP A 85 -14.01 24.56 27.82
CA ASP A 85 -13.94 24.39 26.37
C ASP A 85 -12.49 24.50 25.84
N GLU A 86 -11.97 23.36 25.37
CA GLU A 86 -10.62 23.27 24.82
C GLU A 86 -10.50 23.84 23.39
N TYR A 87 -11.60 24.17 22.70
CA TYR A 87 -11.55 24.72 21.35
C TYR A 87 -10.74 26.03 21.29
N GLU A 88 -11.16 27.05 22.05
CA GLU A 88 -10.54 28.38 22.03
C GLU A 88 -9.15 28.37 22.69
N SER A 89 -8.97 27.51 23.70
CA SER A 89 -7.75 27.50 24.52
C SER A 89 -6.65 26.58 23.97
N ILE A 90 -7.01 25.53 23.23
CA ILE A 90 -6.07 24.51 22.73
C ILE A 90 -6.06 24.43 21.20
N LEU A 91 -7.22 24.21 20.56
CA LEU A 91 -7.27 23.95 19.11
C LEU A 91 -7.04 25.21 18.29
N GLU A 92 -7.82 26.26 18.51
CA GLU A 92 -7.79 27.50 17.71
C GLU A 92 -6.39 28.14 17.67
N PRO A 93 -5.65 28.29 18.80
CA PRO A 93 -4.33 28.92 18.79
C PRO A 93 -3.28 28.11 18.03
N ALA A 94 -3.50 26.81 17.85
CA ALA A 94 -2.59 25.86 17.22
C ALA A 94 -3.24 25.09 16.06
N LEU A 95 -4.27 25.66 15.42
CA LEU A 95 -5.10 24.94 14.46
C LEU A 95 -4.29 24.33 13.31
N ALA A 96 -3.38 25.11 12.74
CA ALA A 96 -2.50 24.63 11.67
C ALA A 96 -1.63 23.44 12.11
N ARG A 97 -1.21 23.41 13.38
CA ARG A 97 -0.41 22.31 13.94
C ARG A 97 -1.24 21.03 14.06
N TYR A 98 -2.44 21.12 14.62
CA TYR A 98 -3.33 19.96 14.78
C TYR A 98 -3.76 19.39 13.43
N LEU A 99 -4.13 20.25 12.47
CA LEU A 99 -4.46 19.83 11.11
C LEU A 99 -3.24 19.23 10.39
N ALA A 100 -2.04 19.77 10.60
CA ALA A 100 -0.82 19.21 10.01
C ALA A 100 -0.51 17.81 10.55
N VAL A 101 -0.67 17.57 11.86
CA VAL A 101 -0.52 16.23 12.44
C VAL A 101 -1.60 15.30 11.90
N LEU A 102 -2.85 15.76 11.80
CA LEU A 102 -3.93 14.95 11.25
C LEU A 102 -3.67 14.56 9.78
N ILE A 103 -3.21 15.50 8.95
CA ILE A 103 -2.77 15.21 7.57
C ILE A 103 -1.62 14.21 7.59
N GLU A 104 -0.56 14.47 8.37
CA GLU A 104 0.61 13.60 8.44
C GLU A 104 0.23 12.19 8.90
N GLU A 105 -0.75 12.00 9.77
CA GLU A 105 -1.15 10.67 10.23
C GLU A 105 -2.14 9.98 9.28
N SER A 106 -3.08 10.72 8.69
CA SER A 106 -4.19 10.15 7.91
C SER A 106 -3.94 10.04 6.41
N PHE A 107 -3.11 10.92 5.82
CA PHE A 107 -2.88 10.95 4.38
C PHE A 107 -1.81 9.95 3.94
N ASN A 108 -1.93 9.41 2.74
CA ASN A 108 -0.82 8.68 2.10
C ASN A 108 0.23 9.65 1.54
N GLY A 109 1.41 9.14 1.20
CA GLY A 109 2.53 9.99 0.75
C GLY A 109 2.21 10.84 -0.48
N SER A 110 1.35 10.36 -1.38
CA SER A 110 0.96 11.13 -2.58
C SER A 110 -0.05 12.23 -2.29
N GLN A 111 -0.97 12.01 -1.35
CA GLN A 111 -1.85 13.07 -0.87
C GLN A 111 -1.04 14.19 -0.22
N ILE A 112 0.03 13.86 0.53
CA ILE A 112 0.93 14.85 1.13
C ILE A 112 1.71 15.62 0.06
N VAL A 113 2.25 14.92 -0.94
CA VAL A 113 2.95 15.51 -2.09
C VAL A 113 2.04 16.49 -2.85
N ALA A 114 0.81 16.07 -3.17
CA ALA A 114 -0.18 16.92 -3.83
C ALA A 114 -0.60 18.12 -2.97
N PHE A 115 -0.79 17.90 -1.66
CA PHE A 115 -1.11 18.97 -0.71
C PHE A 115 0.00 20.03 -0.64
N ASN A 116 1.25 19.62 -0.74
CA ASN A 116 2.39 20.54 -0.73
C ASN A 116 2.69 21.18 -2.10
N GLY A 117 1.87 20.92 -3.13
CA GLY A 117 2.03 21.53 -4.46
C GLY A 117 3.21 20.98 -5.26
N TYR A 118 3.80 19.87 -4.83
CA TYR A 118 4.74 19.10 -5.65
C TYR A 118 3.89 18.25 -6.58
N GLY A 119 3.76 18.66 -7.85
CA GLY A 119 2.89 17.99 -8.81
C GLY A 119 3.15 16.49 -8.87
N ALA A 120 2.11 15.71 -9.21
CA ALA A 120 2.27 14.32 -9.60
C ALA A 120 3.12 14.28 -10.88
N VAL A 121 4.44 14.16 -10.72
CA VAL A 121 5.38 14.03 -11.83
C VAL A 121 5.07 12.71 -12.53
N SER A 122 4.37 12.79 -13.64
CA SER A 122 4.38 11.79 -14.69
C SER A 122 4.48 12.57 -15.98
N GLY A 123 5.42 12.20 -16.84
CA GLY A 123 5.70 12.86 -18.13
C GLY A 123 4.56 12.83 -19.16
N ILE A 124 3.30 12.72 -18.72
CA ILE A 124 2.07 12.73 -19.50
C ILE A 124 1.35 14.06 -19.22
N THR A 125 1.43 14.99 -20.16
CA THR A 125 0.77 16.31 -20.10
C THR A 125 -0.34 16.41 -21.15
N GLY A 126 -1.16 17.46 -21.07
CA GLY A 126 -2.20 17.74 -22.07
C GLY A 126 -2.92 19.07 -21.82
N ASP A 127 -3.46 19.67 -22.88
CA ASP A 127 -4.02 21.03 -22.86
C ASP A 127 -5.55 21.07 -22.65
N LEU A 128 -6.16 19.96 -22.21
CA LEU A 128 -7.60 19.87 -22.00
C LEU A 128 -8.03 20.60 -20.72
N THR A 129 -9.06 21.42 -20.84
CA THR A 129 -9.77 22.07 -19.71
C THR A 129 -11.21 21.58 -19.60
N SER A 130 -11.75 21.64 -18.39
CA SER A 130 -13.09 21.16 -18.05
C SER A 130 -13.74 22.03 -16.97
N PRO A 131 -15.08 22.17 -16.94
CA PRO A 131 -15.78 22.74 -15.78
C PRO A 131 -15.56 21.98 -14.47
N TYR A 132 -14.97 20.79 -14.52
CA TYR A 132 -14.72 19.90 -13.39
C TYR A 132 -13.22 19.73 -13.10
N ASP A 133 -12.38 20.67 -13.54
CA ASP A 133 -10.92 20.58 -13.39
C ASP A 133 -10.50 20.33 -11.93
N GLU A 134 -11.18 20.94 -10.97
CA GLU A 134 -10.93 20.72 -9.52
C GLU A 134 -11.16 19.25 -9.10
N TYR A 135 -12.21 18.59 -9.64
CA TYR A 135 -12.46 17.18 -9.36
C TYR A 135 -11.47 16.25 -10.05
N PHE A 136 -10.98 16.63 -11.24
CA PHE A 136 -9.93 15.88 -11.93
C PHE A 136 -8.60 15.97 -11.20
N ALA A 137 -8.21 17.16 -10.75
CA ALA A 137 -7.01 17.37 -9.95
C ALA A 137 -7.08 16.60 -8.62
N LEU A 138 -8.22 16.69 -7.92
CA LEU A 138 -8.46 15.92 -6.69
C LEU A 138 -8.36 14.42 -6.92
N ALA A 139 -8.98 13.91 -7.99
CA ALA A 139 -8.98 12.49 -8.30
C ALA A 139 -7.60 11.97 -8.74
N ALA A 140 -6.87 12.77 -9.53
CA ALA A 140 -5.50 12.49 -9.92
C ALA A 140 -4.59 12.38 -8.69
N ALA A 141 -4.67 13.35 -7.78
CA ALA A 141 -3.94 13.36 -6.52
C ALA A 141 -4.32 12.17 -5.62
N THR A 142 -5.61 11.87 -5.50
CA THR A 142 -6.11 10.80 -4.62
C THR A 142 -5.67 9.42 -5.09
N TYR A 143 -5.72 9.17 -6.40
CA TYR A 143 -5.54 7.83 -6.97
C TYR A 143 -4.21 7.63 -7.70
N GLN A 144 -3.33 8.64 -7.71
CA GLN A 144 -2.02 8.59 -8.35
C GLN A 144 -2.10 8.24 -9.84
N VAL A 145 -2.96 8.96 -10.55
CA VAL A 145 -3.15 8.79 -12.00
C VAL A 145 -3.00 10.15 -12.67
N PRO A 146 -2.41 10.23 -13.88
CA PRO A 146 -2.20 11.53 -14.53
C PRO A 146 -3.51 12.27 -14.77
N GLU A 147 -3.60 13.53 -14.32
CA GLU A 147 -4.78 14.37 -14.53
C GLU A 147 -5.10 14.51 -16.02
N ALA A 148 -4.06 14.72 -16.85
CA ALA A 148 -4.19 14.79 -18.29
C ALA A 148 -4.83 13.53 -18.89
N LEU A 149 -4.48 12.34 -18.36
CA LEU A 149 -5.09 11.08 -18.78
C LEU A 149 -6.57 11.03 -18.40
N LEU A 150 -6.94 11.38 -17.16
CA LEU A 150 -8.33 11.38 -16.74
C LEU A 150 -9.18 12.33 -17.59
N LYS A 151 -8.68 13.54 -17.86
CA LYS A 151 -9.35 14.51 -18.73
C LYS A 151 -9.49 14.01 -20.15
N ALA A 152 -8.43 13.39 -20.71
CA ALA A 152 -8.47 12.80 -22.05
C ALA A 152 -9.51 11.67 -22.14
N MET A 153 -9.57 10.80 -21.13
CA MET A 153 -10.56 9.73 -21.06
C MET A 153 -11.98 10.30 -20.96
N ALA A 154 -12.26 11.20 -20.03
CA ALA A 154 -13.57 11.84 -19.90
C ALA A 154 -14.01 12.59 -21.17
N LYS A 155 -13.05 13.23 -21.87
CA LYS A 155 -13.30 13.89 -23.16
C LYS A 155 -13.75 12.89 -24.22
N VAL A 156 -13.12 11.72 -24.27
CA VAL A 156 -13.48 10.66 -25.23
C VAL A 156 -14.81 10.00 -24.87
N GLU A 157 -15.04 9.77 -23.58
CA GLU A 157 -16.18 9.02 -23.05
C GLU A 157 -17.50 9.81 -23.14
N SER A 158 -17.50 11.07 -22.69
CA SER A 158 -18.73 11.85 -22.54
C SER A 158 -18.68 13.26 -23.12
N ASP A 159 -17.52 13.70 -23.63
CA ASP A 159 -17.27 15.11 -23.96
C ASP A 159 -17.50 16.05 -22.76
N PHE A 160 -17.18 15.57 -21.55
CA PHE A 160 -17.45 16.22 -20.28
C PHE A 160 -18.94 16.48 -19.98
N ASN A 161 -19.84 15.65 -20.51
CA ASN A 161 -21.27 15.72 -20.17
C ASN A 161 -21.59 14.81 -18.97
N PRO A 162 -21.93 15.36 -17.79
CA PRO A 162 -22.23 14.55 -16.60
C PRO A 162 -23.52 13.74 -16.72
N ASN A 163 -24.41 14.08 -17.67
CA ASN A 163 -25.67 13.39 -17.90
C ASN A 163 -25.59 12.37 -19.04
N ALA A 164 -24.40 12.05 -19.53
CA ALA A 164 -24.22 11.12 -20.65
C ALA A 164 -24.64 9.70 -20.26
N VAL A 165 -25.37 9.03 -21.16
CA VAL A 165 -25.73 7.61 -21.06
C VAL A 165 -25.46 6.93 -22.40
N SER A 166 -24.57 5.95 -22.43
CA SER A 166 -24.31 5.19 -23.67
C SER A 166 -25.43 4.20 -23.99
N SER A 167 -25.45 3.71 -25.23
CA SER A 167 -26.37 2.64 -25.64
C SER A 167 -26.19 1.32 -24.86
N ALA A 168 -25.00 1.10 -24.27
CA ALA A 168 -24.71 -0.03 -23.40
C ALA A 168 -25.09 0.22 -21.93
N GLY A 169 -25.46 1.45 -21.58
CA GLY A 169 -25.87 1.85 -20.23
C GLY A 169 -24.74 2.39 -19.35
N ALA A 170 -23.60 2.77 -19.93
CA ALA A 170 -22.53 3.47 -19.20
C ALA A 170 -22.96 4.90 -18.85
N GLN A 171 -22.60 5.40 -17.66
CA GLN A 171 -23.19 6.60 -17.07
C GLN A 171 -22.13 7.64 -16.64
N GLY A 172 -22.44 8.92 -16.87
CA GLY A 172 -21.67 10.06 -16.36
C GLY A 172 -20.40 10.39 -17.15
N LEU A 173 -19.57 11.23 -16.56
CA LEU A 173 -18.39 11.84 -17.20
C LEU A 173 -17.37 10.82 -17.71
N MET A 174 -17.09 9.82 -16.89
CA MET A 174 -16.12 8.75 -17.11
C MET A 174 -16.78 7.48 -17.69
N GLN A 175 -18.07 7.55 -18.05
CA GLN A 175 -18.87 6.45 -18.62
C GLN A 175 -18.69 5.12 -17.86
N LEU A 176 -18.99 5.12 -16.56
CA LEU A 176 -18.90 3.92 -15.73
C LEU A 176 -20.14 3.04 -15.96
N MET A 177 -19.92 1.74 -16.15
CA MET A 177 -21.01 0.76 -16.19
C MET A 177 -21.68 0.66 -14.80
N PRO A 178 -23.00 0.44 -14.70
CA PRO A 178 -23.70 0.45 -13.41
C PRO A 178 -23.11 -0.52 -12.37
N ALA A 179 -22.70 -1.71 -12.80
CA ALA A 179 -22.05 -2.69 -11.93
C ALA A 179 -20.66 -2.21 -11.44
N THR A 180 -19.91 -1.53 -12.29
CA THR A 180 -18.61 -0.94 -11.94
C THR A 180 -18.80 0.21 -10.96
N ALA A 181 -19.73 1.12 -11.22
CA ALA A 181 -20.05 2.23 -10.32
C ALA A 181 -20.45 1.72 -8.92
N ALA A 182 -21.32 0.71 -8.85
CA ALA A 182 -21.69 0.08 -7.59
C ALA A 182 -20.49 -0.58 -6.87
N GLY A 183 -19.62 -1.28 -7.60
CA GLY A 183 -18.40 -1.88 -7.04
C GLY A 183 -17.40 -0.86 -6.52
N LEU A 184 -17.42 0.37 -7.05
CA LEU A 184 -16.57 1.48 -6.63
C LEU A 184 -17.16 2.30 -5.48
N GLY A 185 -18.39 2.01 -5.07
CA GLY A 185 -19.10 2.72 -3.99
C GLY A 185 -19.80 4.01 -4.43
N ILE A 186 -20.05 4.18 -5.74
CA ILE A 186 -20.72 5.37 -6.28
C ILE A 186 -22.22 5.24 -6.08
N SER A 187 -22.83 6.20 -5.37
CA SER A 187 -24.27 6.24 -5.13
C SER A 187 -25.04 6.95 -6.24
N ASP A 188 -24.43 7.99 -6.84
CA ASP A 188 -24.98 8.71 -7.98
C ASP A 188 -23.93 8.83 -9.10
N PRO A 189 -24.05 8.05 -10.19
CA PRO A 189 -23.10 8.10 -11.30
C PRO A 189 -23.24 9.36 -12.17
N PHE A 190 -24.26 10.21 -11.95
CA PHE A 190 -24.41 11.50 -12.63
C PHE A 190 -23.82 12.66 -11.83
N ASP A 191 -23.47 12.45 -10.56
CA ASP A 191 -22.70 13.41 -9.79
C ASP A 191 -21.26 13.50 -10.34
N PRO A 192 -20.80 14.68 -10.78
CA PRO A 192 -19.49 14.84 -11.39
C PRO A 192 -18.33 14.39 -10.49
N LYS A 193 -18.38 14.72 -9.19
CA LYS A 193 -17.30 14.40 -8.24
C LYS A 193 -17.23 12.90 -8.03
N GLN A 194 -18.34 12.23 -7.73
CA GLN A 194 -18.38 10.79 -7.53
C GLN A 194 -17.95 10.01 -8.78
N ASN A 195 -18.41 10.45 -9.96
CA ASN A 195 -18.09 9.75 -11.21
C ASN A 195 -16.61 9.88 -11.60
N ILE A 196 -16.03 11.09 -11.46
CA ILE A 196 -14.59 11.31 -11.71
C ILE A 196 -13.74 10.54 -10.70
N MET A 197 -14.05 10.62 -9.39
CA MET A 197 -13.33 9.90 -8.35
C MET A 197 -13.38 8.38 -8.56
N GLY A 198 -14.56 7.84 -8.88
CA GLY A 198 -14.70 6.43 -9.21
C GLY A 198 -13.93 6.03 -10.47
N GLY A 199 -13.99 6.85 -11.53
CA GLY A 199 -13.24 6.63 -12.76
C GLY A 199 -11.73 6.59 -12.52
N ALA A 200 -11.21 7.55 -11.76
CA ALA A 200 -9.79 7.60 -11.38
C ALA A 200 -9.35 6.41 -10.52
N LYS A 201 -10.18 6.00 -9.55
CA LYS A 201 -9.96 4.77 -8.76
C LYS A 201 -9.84 3.55 -9.65
N TYR A 202 -10.73 3.41 -10.63
CA TYR A 202 -10.70 2.30 -11.57
C TYR A 202 -9.47 2.35 -12.47
N VAL A 203 -9.09 3.53 -12.99
CA VAL A 203 -7.85 3.71 -13.74
C VAL A 203 -6.63 3.30 -12.93
N ALA A 204 -6.57 3.65 -11.64
CA ALA A 204 -5.49 3.23 -10.74
C ALA A 204 -5.44 1.70 -10.56
N GLU A 205 -6.59 1.02 -10.43
CA GLU A 205 -6.66 -0.45 -10.39
C GLU A 205 -6.15 -1.09 -11.68
N LEU A 206 -6.39 -0.45 -12.83
CA LEU A 206 -5.87 -0.89 -14.12
C LEU A 206 -4.35 -0.68 -14.21
N PHE A 207 -3.81 0.45 -13.74
CA PHE A 207 -2.36 0.65 -13.64
C PHE A 207 -1.71 -0.39 -12.72
N ARG A 208 -2.32 -0.74 -11.57
CA ARG A 208 -1.81 -1.85 -10.75
C ARG A 208 -1.78 -3.20 -11.48
N THR A 209 -2.65 -3.38 -12.48
CA THR A 209 -2.74 -4.62 -13.26
C THR A 209 -1.81 -4.64 -14.47
N PHE A 210 -1.59 -3.50 -15.11
CA PHE A 210 -0.92 -3.40 -16.41
C PHE A 210 0.27 -2.43 -16.46
N GLY A 211 0.58 -1.75 -15.35
CA GLY A 211 1.63 -0.71 -15.22
C GLY A 211 3.03 -1.22 -15.52
N SER A 212 3.33 -2.47 -15.17
CA SER A 212 4.66 -3.07 -15.38
C SER A 212 4.94 -3.49 -16.83
N TYR A 213 4.02 -3.27 -17.77
CA TYR A 213 4.21 -3.63 -19.18
C TYR A 213 4.81 -2.46 -19.97
N PRO A 214 5.70 -2.70 -20.96
CA PRO A 214 6.31 -1.63 -21.76
C PRO A 214 5.33 -0.70 -22.49
N ASN A 215 4.09 -1.16 -22.70
CA ASN A 215 2.98 -0.41 -23.30
C ASN A 215 1.83 -0.20 -22.30
N ALA A 216 2.17 0.00 -21.02
CA ALA A 216 1.24 0.09 -19.91
C ALA A 216 0.09 1.07 -20.15
N LEU A 217 0.41 2.28 -20.63
CA LEU A 217 -0.58 3.32 -20.87
C LEU A 217 -1.65 2.86 -21.88
N GLU A 218 -1.25 2.28 -23.01
CA GLU A 218 -2.17 1.73 -23.98
C GLU A 218 -2.98 0.55 -23.43
N LEU A 219 -2.39 -0.30 -22.60
CA LEU A 219 -3.09 -1.42 -21.97
C LEU A 219 -4.11 -0.96 -20.93
N VAL A 220 -3.81 0.06 -20.14
CA VAL A 220 -4.74 0.67 -19.18
C VAL A 220 -5.93 1.27 -19.92
N ILE A 221 -5.68 2.07 -20.95
CA ILE A 221 -6.76 2.66 -21.76
C ILE A 221 -7.59 1.56 -22.45
N ALA A 222 -6.93 0.53 -22.99
CA ALA A 222 -7.61 -0.60 -23.62
C ALA A 222 -8.45 -1.41 -22.62
N ALA A 223 -7.94 -1.62 -21.41
CA ALA A 223 -8.63 -2.35 -20.35
C ALA A 223 -9.81 -1.56 -19.78
N TYR A 224 -9.74 -0.23 -19.77
CA TYR A 224 -10.85 0.62 -19.38
C TYR A 224 -12.02 0.45 -20.35
N ASN A 225 -11.75 0.49 -21.66
CA ASN A 225 -12.76 0.34 -22.70
C ASN A 225 -13.27 -1.11 -22.88
N ALA A 226 -12.38 -2.10 -22.98
CA ALA A 226 -12.73 -3.49 -23.32
C ALA A 226 -12.91 -4.41 -22.11
N GLY A 227 -12.52 -3.94 -20.93
CA GLY A 227 -12.39 -4.73 -19.71
C GLY A 227 -11.03 -5.44 -19.60
N PRO A 228 -10.48 -5.58 -18.37
CA PRO A 228 -9.15 -6.15 -18.14
C PRO A 228 -9.01 -7.61 -18.60
N ASN A 229 -10.10 -8.39 -18.55
CA ASN A 229 -10.08 -9.78 -19.02
C ASN A 229 -9.91 -9.91 -20.54
N ALA A 230 -10.37 -8.93 -21.32
CA ALA A 230 -10.18 -8.93 -22.76
C ALA A 230 -8.70 -8.71 -23.11
N VAL A 231 -8.04 -7.78 -22.42
CA VAL A 231 -6.60 -7.52 -22.55
C VAL A 231 -5.77 -8.73 -22.13
N LYS A 232 -6.11 -9.37 -21.00
CA LYS A 232 -5.44 -10.62 -20.56
C LYS A 232 -5.59 -11.75 -21.59
N LYS A 233 -6.79 -11.95 -22.15
CA LYS A 233 -7.04 -12.96 -23.21
C LYS A 233 -6.31 -12.65 -24.51
N ALA A 234 -6.09 -11.38 -24.81
CA ALA A 234 -5.28 -10.94 -25.95
C ALA A 234 -3.77 -11.09 -25.71
N GLY A 235 -3.35 -11.67 -24.57
CA GLY A 235 -1.93 -11.86 -24.25
C GLY A 235 -1.25 -10.56 -23.83
N TYR A 236 -1.95 -9.71 -23.09
CA TYR A 236 -1.46 -8.39 -22.64
C TYR A 236 -1.15 -7.46 -23.83
N GLN A 237 -2.06 -7.46 -24.79
CA GLN A 237 -2.05 -6.58 -25.96
C GLN A 237 -3.41 -5.88 -26.10
N VAL A 238 -3.43 -4.76 -26.83
CA VAL A 238 -4.67 -4.06 -27.20
C VAL A 238 -5.57 -5.03 -28.01
N PRO A 239 -6.78 -5.36 -27.54
CA PRO A 239 -7.68 -6.27 -28.24
C PRO A 239 -8.02 -5.79 -29.65
N GLN A 240 -7.93 -6.68 -30.64
CA GLN A 240 -8.15 -6.35 -32.06
C GLN A 240 -9.64 -6.47 -32.46
N ASN A 241 -10.53 -5.84 -31.69
CA ASN A 241 -11.99 -5.84 -31.89
C ASN A 241 -12.50 -4.59 -32.66
N ALA A 242 -11.59 -3.83 -33.30
CA ALA A 242 -11.80 -2.55 -33.98
C ALA A 242 -12.22 -1.37 -33.09
N GLU A 243 -13.08 -1.56 -32.09
CA GLU A 243 -13.51 -0.50 -31.18
C GLU A 243 -12.37 -0.03 -30.28
N THR A 244 -11.72 -0.96 -29.57
CA THR A 244 -10.71 -0.66 -28.55
C THR A 244 -9.46 0.00 -29.12
N PRO A 245 -8.89 -0.43 -30.25
CA PRO A 245 -7.74 0.27 -30.85
C PRO A 245 -8.06 1.72 -31.25
N ASN A 246 -9.28 1.99 -31.72
CA ASN A 246 -9.71 3.35 -32.06
C ASN A 246 -9.90 4.20 -30.81
N HIS A 247 -10.44 3.62 -29.74
CA HIS A 247 -10.59 4.28 -28.45
C HIS A 247 -9.22 4.68 -27.89
N VAL A 248 -8.26 3.73 -27.81
CA VAL A 248 -6.88 3.99 -27.37
C VAL A 248 -6.25 5.13 -28.18
N LYS A 249 -6.33 5.06 -29.52
CA LYS A 249 -5.78 6.09 -30.39
C LYS A 249 -6.38 7.48 -30.12
N LYS A 250 -7.68 7.55 -29.84
CA LYS A 250 -8.38 8.82 -29.59
C LYS A 250 -7.97 9.43 -28.25
N VAL A 251 -7.89 8.62 -27.18
CA VAL A 251 -7.41 9.10 -25.86
C VAL A 251 -5.96 9.58 -25.97
N MET A 252 -5.08 8.78 -26.56
CA MET A 252 -3.66 9.12 -26.73
C MET A 252 -3.45 10.40 -27.55
N SER A 253 -4.36 10.74 -28.46
CA SER A 253 -4.26 11.98 -29.26
C SER A 253 -4.42 13.27 -28.46
N TYR A 254 -4.91 13.19 -27.22
CA TYR A 254 -5.01 14.32 -26.30
C TYR A 254 -3.82 14.45 -25.35
N LEU A 255 -2.88 13.50 -25.40
CA LEU A 255 -1.74 13.42 -24.49
C LEU A 255 -0.44 13.80 -25.19
N SER A 256 0.45 14.47 -24.46
CA SER A 256 1.85 14.66 -24.80
C SER A 256 2.67 13.84 -23.82
N ILE A 257 3.60 13.03 -24.35
CA ILE A 257 4.50 12.20 -23.56
C ILE A 257 5.91 12.75 -23.76
N ALA A 258 6.55 13.23 -22.70
CA ALA A 258 7.94 13.68 -22.77
C ALA A 258 8.86 12.44 -22.85
N ASP A 259 9.65 12.33 -23.92
CA ASP A 259 10.71 11.32 -24.03
C ASP A 259 11.87 11.70 -23.08
N GLU A 260 12.34 10.74 -22.29
CA GLU A 260 13.61 10.87 -21.55
C GLU A 260 14.78 10.91 -22.55
N GLY A 261 15.10 12.11 -23.04
CA GLY A 261 16.19 12.31 -24.00
C GLY A 261 16.61 13.77 -24.11
N GLU A 262 17.81 14.05 -23.56
CA GLU A 262 18.62 15.27 -23.74
C GLU A 262 18.09 16.58 -23.12
N SER A 263 18.47 16.82 -21.86
CA SER A 263 18.80 18.18 -21.42
C SER A 263 20.22 18.17 -20.85
N GLU A 264 21.15 18.72 -21.62
CA GLU A 264 22.50 19.04 -21.18
C GLU A 264 22.45 20.13 -20.09
N ASN A 265 23.28 19.95 -19.06
CA ASN A 265 23.80 20.95 -18.11
C ASN A 265 23.33 22.40 -18.31
N GLU A 266 22.57 22.91 -17.34
CA GLU A 266 22.92 24.08 -16.51
C GLU A 266 21.68 24.49 -15.71
N THR A 267 21.69 24.29 -14.39
CA THR A 267 20.79 25.03 -13.50
C THR A 267 21.57 25.37 -12.23
N GLU A 268 22.15 26.57 -12.25
CA GLU A 268 22.49 27.26 -11.01
C GLU A 268 21.21 27.47 -10.19
N MET A 269 21.35 27.27 -8.88
CA MET A 269 20.32 27.43 -7.86
C MET A 269 19.71 28.85 -7.88
N PRO A 270 18.38 29.03 -7.78
CA PRO A 270 17.84 30.30 -7.31
C PRO A 270 18.00 30.37 -5.78
N GLU A 271 18.83 31.29 -5.31
CA GLU A 271 18.85 31.70 -3.90
C GLU A 271 17.50 32.28 -3.48
N ALA A 272 17.15 32.07 -2.21
CA ALA A 272 16.00 32.67 -1.57
C ALA A 272 16.03 34.20 -1.65
N ALA A 273 15.11 34.79 -2.44
CA ALA A 273 14.23 35.91 -2.03
C ALA A 273 13.53 36.57 -3.24
N ALA A 274 12.25 36.87 -3.03
CA ALA A 274 11.51 38.03 -3.55
C ALA A 274 11.32 38.20 -5.08
N GLY A 275 10.08 37.91 -5.51
CA GLY A 275 9.35 38.70 -6.51
C GLY A 275 9.66 38.44 -7.98
N SER A 276 8.81 37.66 -8.66
CA SER A 276 7.95 38.12 -9.77
C SER A 276 7.37 36.94 -10.57
N GLU A 277 6.06 36.99 -10.77
CA GLU A 277 5.27 36.48 -11.91
C GLU A 277 5.48 35.04 -12.42
N GLU A 278 4.93 34.07 -11.67
CA GLU A 278 4.34 32.84 -12.21
C GLU A 278 2.99 32.60 -11.52
N THR A 279 1.96 33.32 -11.96
CA THR A 279 0.67 33.39 -11.23
C THR A 279 -0.29 32.23 -11.53
N GLY A 280 0.02 31.35 -12.50
CA GLY A 280 -0.86 30.26 -12.93
C GLY A 280 -0.71 28.97 -12.13
N ASP A 281 0.52 28.47 -11.97
CA ASP A 281 0.81 27.17 -11.33
C ASP A 281 0.66 27.23 -9.80
N LEU A 282 1.03 28.37 -9.19
CA LEU A 282 0.87 28.61 -7.75
C LEU A 282 -0.61 28.72 -7.33
N GLN A 283 -1.51 29.19 -8.21
CA GLN A 283 -2.95 29.27 -7.92
C GLN A 283 -3.64 27.91 -8.01
N ALA A 284 -3.23 27.05 -8.95
CA ALA A 284 -3.77 25.69 -9.09
C ALA A 284 -3.35 24.78 -7.92
N ASN A 285 -2.13 24.94 -7.40
CA ASN A 285 -1.66 24.17 -6.23
C ASN A 285 -2.38 24.57 -4.93
N ALA A 286 -2.72 25.85 -4.77
CA ALA A 286 -3.46 26.33 -3.60
C ALA A 286 -4.92 25.83 -3.57
N SER A 287 -5.60 25.73 -4.72
CA SER A 287 -6.98 25.22 -4.78
C SER A 287 -7.07 23.74 -4.44
N VAL A 288 -6.10 22.93 -4.89
CA VAL A 288 -5.98 21.51 -4.52
C VAL A 288 -5.75 21.36 -3.01
N SER A 289 -4.83 22.14 -2.45
CA SER A 289 -4.53 22.14 -1.01
C SER A 289 -5.78 22.45 -0.17
N LYS A 290 -6.51 23.52 -0.53
CA LYS A 290 -7.75 23.91 0.13
C LYS A 290 -8.82 22.83 0.03
N THR A 291 -9.02 22.25 -1.16
CA THR A 291 -10.01 21.18 -1.35
C THR A 291 -9.71 19.96 -0.48
N LEU A 292 -8.45 19.53 -0.44
CA LEU A 292 -8.01 18.40 0.39
C LEU A 292 -8.20 18.66 1.89
N LEU A 293 -7.91 19.87 2.34
CA LEU A 293 -8.08 20.24 3.75
C LEU A 293 -9.55 20.34 4.16
N THR A 294 -10.40 20.94 3.32
CA THR A 294 -11.84 21.02 3.58
C THR A 294 -12.47 19.63 3.67
N GLU A 295 -12.17 18.74 2.73
CA GLU A 295 -12.68 17.35 2.75
C GLU A 295 -12.20 16.59 3.99
N LEU A 296 -10.95 16.81 4.43
CA LEU A 296 -10.43 16.19 5.65
C LEU A 296 -11.23 16.63 6.88
N VAL A 297 -11.53 17.93 7.01
CA VAL A 297 -12.32 18.47 8.11
C VAL A 297 -13.78 17.99 8.03
N GLU A 298 -14.40 17.99 6.85
CA GLU A 298 -15.78 17.51 6.69
C GLU A 298 -15.93 16.02 6.99
N SER A 299 -14.94 15.20 6.61
CA SER A 299 -14.99 13.74 6.77
C SER A 299 -14.67 13.28 8.20
N GLN A 300 -13.85 14.03 8.95
CA GLN A 300 -13.39 13.63 10.29
C GLN A 300 -13.82 14.57 11.41
N GLY A 301 -14.39 15.74 11.12
CA GLY A 301 -14.67 16.79 12.10
C GLY A 301 -15.59 16.37 13.24
N SER A 302 -16.51 15.43 12.99
CA SER A 302 -17.38 14.85 14.03
C SER A 302 -16.61 14.10 15.12
N THR A 303 -15.34 13.76 14.88
CA THR A 303 -14.48 13.06 15.84
C THR A 303 -13.57 14.01 16.61
N PHE A 304 -13.48 15.29 16.25
CA PHE A 304 -12.48 16.23 16.77
C PHE A 304 -12.73 16.65 18.22
N PHE A 305 -13.97 16.50 18.68
CA PHE A 305 -14.40 16.87 20.01
C PHE A 305 -15.11 15.70 20.70
N ALA A 306 -14.86 15.55 21.99
CA ALA A 306 -15.59 14.66 22.87
C ALA A 306 -15.84 15.39 24.18
N TRP A 307 -16.95 15.09 24.84
CA TRP A 307 -17.26 15.69 26.13
C TRP A 307 -17.37 14.63 27.24
N SER A 308 -17.14 15.08 28.47
CA SER A 308 -17.37 14.27 29.67
C SER A 308 -17.71 15.13 30.87
N VAL A 309 -18.52 14.61 31.79
CA VAL A 309 -18.72 15.19 33.11
C VAL A 309 -17.45 15.01 33.95
N THR A 310 -16.90 16.10 34.48
CA THR A 310 -15.66 16.10 35.26
C THR A 310 -15.89 16.26 36.75
N GLY A 311 -17.05 16.80 37.15
CA GLY A 311 -17.38 16.98 38.55
C GLY A 311 -18.64 17.77 38.77
N THR A 312 -18.79 18.22 40.01
CA THR A 312 -19.78 19.21 40.42
C THR A 312 -19.13 20.11 41.46
N HIS A 313 -19.51 21.38 41.48
CA HIS A 313 -19.05 22.32 42.47
C HIS A 313 -20.17 23.26 42.94
N THR A 314 -19.90 23.98 44.03
CA THR A 314 -20.83 24.97 44.58
C THR A 314 -20.33 26.37 44.23
N GLU A 315 -21.17 27.19 43.60
CA GLU A 315 -20.91 28.60 43.36
C GLU A 315 -21.76 29.49 44.26
N THR A 316 -21.21 30.65 44.64
CA THR A 316 -21.94 31.67 45.39
C THR A 316 -22.35 32.79 44.43
N ILE A 317 -23.65 33.00 44.28
CA ILE A 317 -24.21 34.07 43.45
C ILE A 317 -24.81 35.19 44.31
N ASP A 318 -24.61 36.42 43.85
CA ASP A 318 -25.18 37.63 44.46
C ASP A 318 -26.66 37.75 44.07
N SER A 319 -27.55 37.56 45.06
CA SER A 319 -29.00 37.62 44.86
C SER A 319 -29.55 39.05 44.74
N GLY A 320 -28.71 40.07 44.93
CA GLY A 320 -28.94 41.43 44.47
C GLY A 320 -29.92 42.29 45.29
N ASP A 321 -30.40 41.85 46.45
CA ASP A 321 -31.41 42.61 47.22
C ASP A 321 -31.02 43.05 48.66
N ASP A 322 -29.84 42.72 49.19
CA ASP A 322 -29.16 43.40 50.31
C ASP A 322 -27.75 42.77 50.51
N GLU A 323 -26.75 43.51 51.00
CA GLU A 323 -25.32 43.10 51.09
C GLU A 323 -25.02 41.86 52.00
N GLU A 324 -26.02 41.05 52.39
CA GLU A 324 -25.86 39.88 53.27
C GLU A 324 -26.52 38.57 52.78
N ASP A 325 -27.15 38.52 51.59
CA ASP A 325 -27.83 37.31 51.09
C ASP A 325 -27.07 36.67 49.89
N GLU A 326 -25.97 35.98 50.19
CA GLU A 326 -25.25 35.10 49.26
C GLU A 326 -26.00 33.76 49.11
N GLU A 327 -26.35 33.36 47.88
CA GLU A 327 -27.01 32.08 47.59
C GLU A 327 -25.99 31.08 47.02
N GLU A 328 -25.90 29.89 47.61
CA GLU A 328 -25.06 28.79 47.13
C GLU A 328 -25.87 27.92 46.15
N ILE A 329 -25.37 27.81 44.90
CA ILE A 329 -25.93 26.94 43.87
C ILE A 329 -25.00 25.77 43.58
N GLU A 330 -25.57 24.63 43.25
CA GLU A 330 -24.82 23.46 42.77
C GLU A 330 -24.76 23.47 41.24
N VAL A 331 -23.54 23.36 40.70
CA VAL A 331 -23.20 23.43 39.28
C VAL A 331 -22.55 22.12 38.84
N VAL A 332 -22.89 21.64 37.65
CA VAL A 332 -22.27 20.45 37.03
C VAL A 332 -21.14 20.88 36.10
N ASP A 333 -19.97 20.27 36.25
CA ASP A 333 -18.78 20.57 35.45
C ASP A 333 -18.68 19.60 34.26
N TYR A 334 -18.63 20.16 33.06
CA TYR A 334 -18.34 19.45 31.82
C TYR A 334 -16.99 19.92 31.26
N THR A 335 -16.32 19.02 30.55
CA THR A 335 -15.19 19.39 29.69
C THR A 335 -15.52 18.99 28.26
N LEU A 336 -15.38 19.92 27.32
CA LEU A 336 -15.37 19.67 25.90
C LEU A 336 -13.91 19.58 25.44
N ALA A 337 -13.43 18.36 25.30
CA ALA A 337 -12.03 18.05 25.01
C ALA A 337 -11.76 17.95 23.50
N VAL A 338 -10.60 18.44 23.08
CA VAL A 338 -10.06 18.24 21.73
C VAL A 338 -9.41 16.86 21.67
N THR A 339 -9.89 16.01 20.77
CA THR A 339 -9.41 14.62 20.63
C THR A 339 -8.22 14.47 19.68
N LEU A 340 -7.91 15.54 18.92
CA LEU A 340 -6.82 15.56 17.97
C LEU A 340 -5.46 15.52 18.68
N ASN A 341 -4.49 14.82 18.09
CA ASN A 341 -3.12 14.82 18.60
C ASN A 341 -2.36 16.06 18.09
N GLY A 342 -1.73 16.81 18.99
CA GLY A 342 -0.83 17.92 18.63
C GLY A 342 0.60 17.46 18.28
N THR A 343 0.87 16.16 18.43
CA THR A 343 2.18 15.53 18.22
C THR A 343 2.04 14.21 17.48
N LEU A 344 3.01 13.90 16.62
CA LEU A 344 3.05 12.64 15.89
C LEU A 344 3.16 11.44 16.83
N ALA A 345 2.39 10.39 16.54
CA ALA A 345 2.58 9.07 17.13
C ALA A 345 3.95 8.49 16.74
N SER A 346 4.57 7.66 17.58
CA SER A 346 5.79 6.93 17.21
C SER A 346 5.48 5.84 16.18
N THR A 347 6.25 5.79 15.09
CA THR A 347 6.10 4.78 14.03
C THR A 347 7.39 3.99 13.89
N PRO A 348 7.49 2.77 14.46
CA PRO A 348 8.63 1.92 14.22
C PRO A 348 8.61 1.48 12.75
N SER A 349 9.72 1.65 12.05
CA SER A 349 9.80 1.37 10.61
C SER A 349 9.68 -0.13 10.29
N GLY A 350 9.80 -1.00 11.29
CA GLY A 350 9.73 -2.46 11.15
C GLY A 350 10.92 -3.07 10.40
N TYR A 351 11.81 -2.24 9.84
CA TYR A 351 13.02 -2.65 9.17
C TYR A 351 14.01 -3.22 10.18
N SER A 352 14.27 -4.52 10.08
CA SER A 352 15.38 -5.17 10.77
C SER A 352 16.52 -5.43 9.79
N TYR A 353 17.75 -5.32 10.29
CA TYR A 353 19.00 -5.60 9.59
C TYR A 353 18.88 -6.88 8.73
N ARG A 354 18.94 -6.75 7.40
CA ARG A 354 19.04 -7.89 6.49
C ARG A 354 20.42 -7.95 5.84
N TYR A 355 20.96 -9.16 5.77
CA TYR A 355 22.32 -9.43 5.31
C TYR A 355 22.42 -9.38 3.79
N VAL A 356 23.42 -8.67 3.26
CA VAL A 356 23.81 -8.82 1.84
C VAL A 356 24.64 -10.10 1.72
N THR A 357 24.03 -11.16 1.20
CA THR A 357 24.67 -12.49 1.15
C THR A 357 25.18 -12.87 -0.25
N ASP A 358 24.92 -12.07 -1.27
CA ASP A 358 25.33 -12.36 -2.65
C ASP A 358 26.12 -11.22 -3.30
N GLN A 359 26.92 -11.60 -4.31
CA GLN A 359 27.89 -10.73 -4.98
C GLN A 359 27.22 -9.69 -5.89
N THR A 360 26.06 -9.99 -6.45
CA THR A 360 25.35 -9.10 -7.38
C THR A 360 24.78 -7.90 -6.61
N THR A 361 24.13 -8.17 -5.47
CA THR A 361 23.65 -7.13 -4.54
C THR A 361 24.81 -6.28 -4.01
N PHE A 362 25.97 -6.88 -3.72
CA PHE A 362 27.17 -6.15 -3.31
C PHE A 362 27.71 -5.21 -4.39
N GLN A 363 27.64 -5.59 -5.68
CA GLN A 363 28.05 -4.73 -6.79
C GLN A 363 27.08 -3.56 -6.99
N TYR A 364 25.79 -3.74 -6.76
CA TYR A 364 24.82 -2.64 -6.76
C TYR A 364 25.10 -1.63 -5.65
N VAL A 365 25.43 -2.11 -4.44
CA VAL A 365 25.82 -1.25 -3.31
C VAL A 365 27.10 -0.45 -3.63
N LEU A 366 28.10 -1.06 -4.28
CA LEU A 366 29.30 -0.36 -4.74
C LEU A 366 29.00 0.69 -5.81
N LYS A 367 28.09 0.40 -6.74
CA LYS A 367 27.65 1.33 -7.77
C LYS A 367 26.94 2.54 -7.16
N LEU A 368 26.12 2.31 -6.14
CA LEU A 368 25.47 3.36 -5.35
C LEU A 368 26.50 4.24 -4.64
N PHE A 369 27.55 3.66 -4.04
CA PHE A 369 28.66 4.42 -3.44
C PHE A 369 29.47 5.24 -4.46
N GLN A 370 29.59 4.78 -5.71
CA GLN A 370 30.23 5.55 -6.79
C GLN A 370 29.36 6.74 -7.25
N LEU A 371 28.04 6.61 -7.19
CA LEU A 371 27.12 7.72 -7.46
C LEU A 371 27.11 8.75 -6.33
N LEU A 372 27.39 8.32 -5.09
CA LEU A 372 27.54 9.16 -3.89
C LEU A 372 28.83 10.00 -3.84
N GLU A 373 29.74 9.84 -4.82
CA GLU A 373 31.06 10.49 -4.86
C GLU A 373 30.97 12.02 -5.09
N ASN A 374 29.78 12.55 -5.44
CA ASN A 374 29.52 13.98 -5.66
C ASN A 374 29.06 14.77 -4.42
N GLY A 375 28.97 14.15 -3.24
CA GLY A 375 28.73 14.84 -1.95
C GLY A 375 27.28 14.88 -1.45
N LYS A 376 27.12 15.28 -0.18
CA LYS A 376 25.88 15.21 0.62
C LYS A 376 24.77 16.16 0.16
N ASP A 377 25.12 17.31 -0.40
CA ASP A 377 24.16 18.39 -0.70
C ASP A 377 23.25 18.11 -1.92
N GLY A 378 23.60 17.14 -2.77
CA GLY A 378 22.83 16.81 -3.98
C GLY A 378 21.65 15.85 -3.80
N ILE A 379 21.58 15.15 -2.66
CA ILE A 379 20.57 14.09 -2.43
C ILE A 379 19.53 14.51 -1.38
N ASP A 380 19.91 15.33 -0.39
CA ASP A 380 19.01 15.74 0.68
C ASP A 380 17.77 16.47 0.10
N GLY A 381 17.92 17.33 -0.92
CA GLY A 381 16.78 18.03 -1.54
C GLY A 381 15.79 17.08 -2.26
N ILE A 382 16.31 16.14 -3.06
CA ILE A 382 15.47 15.24 -3.87
C ILE A 382 14.79 14.19 -2.98
N LEU A 383 15.50 13.65 -1.99
CA LEU A 383 14.96 12.61 -1.12
C LEU A 383 13.85 13.12 -0.19
N PHE A 384 13.94 14.38 0.26
CA PHE A 384 12.95 14.99 1.16
C PHE A 384 11.82 15.73 0.44
N GLN A 385 12.02 16.20 -0.81
CA GLN A 385 10.99 16.95 -1.55
C GLN A 385 10.28 16.12 -2.63
N ALA A 386 10.91 15.08 -3.18
CA ALA A 386 10.32 14.28 -4.28
C ALA A 386 9.60 13.01 -3.80
N ALA A 387 9.79 12.58 -2.55
CA ALA A 387 9.16 11.38 -2.00
C ALA A 387 8.87 11.53 -0.50
N SER A 388 7.60 11.32 -0.11
CA SER A 388 7.21 11.21 1.31
C SER A 388 7.89 9.98 1.95
N TRP A 389 8.33 10.09 3.21
CA TRP A 389 8.86 8.95 3.97
C TRP A 389 7.85 7.80 4.07
N LYS A 390 6.55 8.08 3.97
CA LYS A 390 5.50 7.05 3.92
C LYS A 390 5.63 6.15 2.72
N ASN A 391 6.07 6.66 1.57
CA ASN A 391 6.33 5.84 0.38
C ASN A 391 7.46 4.83 0.66
N TYR A 392 8.46 5.25 1.45
CA TYR A 392 9.58 4.40 1.88
C TYR A 392 9.18 3.31 2.89
N VAL A 393 8.27 3.60 3.82
CA VAL A 393 7.84 2.62 4.85
C VAL A 393 6.70 1.72 4.37
N THR A 394 5.75 2.27 3.62
CA THR A 394 4.53 1.55 3.20
C THR A 394 4.64 0.91 1.82
N GLY A 395 5.62 1.31 0.99
CA GLY A 395 5.77 0.86 -0.38
C GLY A 395 4.66 1.33 -1.34
N PHE A 396 3.72 2.17 -0.86
CA PHE A 396 2.59 2.67 -1.62
C PHE A 396 2.84 4.14 -1.98
N GLY A 397 2.97 4.46 -3.26
CA GLY A 397 3.17 5.84 -3.75
C GLY A 397 4.60 6.25 -4.08
N ALA A 398 5.58 5.33 -4.05
CA ALA A 398 6.80 5.57 -4.82
C ALA A 398 6.38 5.64 -6.30
N SER A 399 6.54 6.79 -6.96
CA SER A 399 6.42 6.83 -8.42
C SER A 399 7.37 5.77 -8.98
N GLU A 400 6.92 5.07 -10.01
CA GLU A 400 7.69 3.98 -10.65
C GLU A 400 9.05 4.45 -11.21
N ASP A 401 9.29 5.77 -11.22
CA ASP A 401 10.38 6.42 -11.95
C ASP A 401 11.59 6.88 -11.12
N VAL A 402 11.66 6.66 -9.80
CA VAL A 402 12.87 7.08 -9.06
C VAL A 402 13.73 5.94 -8.54
N PHE A 403 13.18 4.84 -8.03
CA PHE A 403 13.98 3.61 -7.79
C PHE A 403 13.08 2.37 -7.71
N SER A 404 12.43 2.00 -8.82
CA SER A 404 11.92 0.64 -8.96
C SER A 404 13.09 -0.31 -9.29
N SER A 405 13.74 -0.86 -8.26
CA SER A 405 14.16 -2.25 -8.42
C SER A 405 12.96 -3.08 -8.03
N GLU A 406 12.33 -3.70 -9.02
CA GLU A 406 11.28 -4.71 -8.91
C GLU A 406 11.31 -5.41 -7.54
N ILE A 407 10.18 -5.43 -6.81
CA ILE A 407 9.99 -6.49 -5.82
C ILE A 407 10.05 -7.77 -6.63
N ALA A 408 11.19 -8.46 -6.60
CA ALA A 408 11.46 -9.61 -7.42
C ALA A 408 10.42 -10.71 -7.11
N THR A 409 9.37 -10.80 -7.93
CA THR A 409 8.30 -11.80 -7.79
C THR A 409 8.73 -13.18 -8.30
N GLY A 410 9.90 -13.27 -8.93
CA GLY A 410 10.55 -14.52 -9.35
C GLY A 410 11.07 -15.38 -8.20
N GLY A 411 11.05 -14.89 -6.95
CA GLY A 411 11.49 -15.63 -5.77
C GLY A 411 13.01 -15.61 -5.59
N ASP A 412 13.47 -15.86 -4.37
CA ASP A 412 14.90 -15.87 -4.07
C ASP A 412 15.56 -17.11 -4.66
N ARG A 413 16.83 -17.01 -5.05
CA ARG A 413 17.60 -18.20 -5.45
C ARG A 413 18.48 -18.67 -4.31
N ILE A 414 18.20 -19.88 -3.81
CA ILE A 414 18.96 -20.50 -2.72
C ILE A 414 19.83 -21.60 -3.29
N GLN A 415 21.14 -21.46 -3.08
CA GLN A 415 22.13 -22.47 -3.41
C GLN A 415 22.30 -23.46 -2.26
N TYR A 416 22.21 -24.76 -2.55
CA TYR A 416 22.39 -25.85 -1.59
C TYR A 416 23.66 -26.65 -1.91
N ASP A 417 24.49 -26.87 -0.88
CA ASP A 417 25.66 -27.74 -0.96
C ASP A 417 25.22 -29.22 -0.98
N THR A 418 24.97 -29.72 -2.20
CA THR A 418 24.40 -31.05 -2.46
C THR A 418 25.29 -31.86 -3.38
N VAL A 419 25.14 -33.18 -3.36
CA VAL A 419 25.92 -34.08 -4.23
C VAL A 419 25.59 -33.87 -5.70
N GLU A 420 26.54 -34.24 -6.56
CA GLU A 420 26.36 -34.20 -8.01
C GLU A 420 25.07 -34.91 -8.45
N GLY A 421 24.30 -34.25 -9.33
CA GLY A 421 23.01 -34.71 -9.81
C GLY A 421 21.80 -34.22 -8.99
N CYS A 422 21.99 -33.62 -7.82
CA CYS A 422 20.92 -32.89 -7.12
C CYS A 422 20.64 -31.52 -7.75
N VAL A 423 19.43 -31.01 -7.53
CA VAL A 423 19.11 -29.61 -7.78
C VAL A 423 19.84 -28.78 -6.71
N ASN A 424 20.82 -28.00 -7.13
CA ASN A 424 21.63 -27.18 -6.23
C ASN A 424 21.19 -25.71 -6.21
N ASP A 425 20.37 -25.27 -7.15
CA ASP A 425 19.83 -23.92 -7.26
C ASP A 425 18.32 -23.98 -7.25
N VAL A 426 17.70 -23.41 -6.22
CA VAL A 426 16.26 -23.55 -5.98
C VAL A 426 15.63 -22.17 -5.85
N VAL A 427 14.54 -21.96 -6.59
CA VAL A 427 13.68 -20.80 -6.43
C VAL A 427 12.90 -20.95 -5.13
N TYR A 428 12.96 -19.95 -4.27
CA TYR A 428 12.39 -19.96 -2.93
C TYR A 428 11.35 -18.85 -2.74
N TYR A 429 10.22 -19.25 -2.16
CA TYR A 429 9.17 -18.36 -1.70
C TYR A 429 8.83 -18.68 -0.24
N ASN A 430 8.48 -17.67 0.55
CA ASN A 430 8.00 -17.86 1.91
C ASN A 430 6.57 -17.36 2.05
N GLN A 431 5.60 -18.23 2.35
CA GLN A 431 4.17 -17.91 2.41
C GLN A 431 3.80 -16.73 3.32
N GLY A 432 4.65 -16.42 4.32
CA GLY A 432 4.44 -15.32 5.26
C GLY A 432 4.96 -13.96 4.79
N GLU A 433 5.50 -13.86 3.57
CA GLU A 433 6.05 -12.62 3.00
C GLU A 433 5.11 -11.99 1.96
N GLU A 434 5.14 -10.67 1.87
CA GLU A 434 4.44 -9.92 0.83
C GLU A 434 5.12 -10.14 -0.54
N PRO A 435 4.37 -10.04 -1.65
CA PRO A 435 2.96 -9.62 -1.75
C PRO A 435 1.91 -10.71 -1.47
N TRP A 436 2.31 -11.96 -1.27
CA TRP A 436 1.34 -13.07 -1.21
C TRP A 436 0.79 -13.32 0.20
N SER A 437 1.48 -12.93 1.28
CA SER A 437 1.06 -13.21 2.66
C SER A 437 -0.39 -12.79 2.95
N SER A 438 -0.76 -11.61 2.49
CA SER A 438 -2.08 -10.99 2.67
C SER A 438 -3.15 -11.49 1.70
N MET A 439 -2.76 -12.23 0.64
CA MET A 439 -3.68 -12.68 -0.39
C MET A 439 -4.61 -13.79 0.11
N ALA A 440 -5.86 -13.76 -0.38
CA ALA A 440 -6.88 -14.73 -0.03
C ALA A 440 -6.54 -16.15 -0.53
N PHE A 441 -6.77 -17.13 0.33
CA PHE A 441 -6.77 -18.55 -0.01
C PHE A 441 -7.98 -19.24 0.67
N GLY A 442 -9.06 -19.37 -0.10
CA GLY A 442 -10.34 -19.84 0.41
C GLY A 442 -10.93 -18.90 1.47
N THR A 443 -11.21 -19.41 2.66
CA THR A 443 -11.67 -18.60 3.81
C THR A 443 -10.51 -18.13 4.71
N SER A 444 -9.27 -18.22 4.22
CA SER A 444 -8.04 -17.88 4.95
C SER A 444 -7.10 -17.07 4.04
N THR A 445 -5.84 -16.92 4.44
CA THR A 445 -4.78 -16.24 3.68
C THR A 445 -3.71 -17.24 3.23
N ILE A 446 -2.86 -16.87 2.27
CA ILE A 446 -1.67 -17.67 1.94
C ILE A 446 -0.72 -17.73 3.14
N ARG A 447 -0.59 -16.67 3.94
CA ARG A 447 0.19 -16.70 5.18
C ARG A 447 -0.23 -17.83 6.12
N ASP A 448 -1.52 -18.00 6.33
CA ASP A 448 -2.03 -18.92 7.36
C ASP A 448 -2.30 -20.34 6.83
N ALA A 449 -2.62 -20.48 5.54
CA ALA A 449 -3.06 -21.74 4.95
C ALA A 449 -2.34 -22.13 3.65
N GLY A 450 -1.38 -21.33 3.18
CA GLY A 450 -0.76 -21.43 1.85
C GLY A 450 0.48 -22.31 1.74
N CYS A 451 0.86 -23.07 2.78
CA CYS A 451 2.07 -23.91 2.74
C CYS A 451 2.11 -24.88 1.55
N GLY A 452 0.97 -25.44 1.14
CA GLY A 452 0.85 -26.28 -0.06
C GLY A 452 1.15 -25.51 -1.34
N PRO A 453 0.36 -24.48 -1.70
CA PRO A 453 0.63 -23.59 -2.83
C PRO A 453 2.07 -23.12 -2.91
N THR A 454 2.60 -22.55 -1.83
CA THR A 454 3.97 -22.03 -1.80
C THR A 454 5.01 -23.14 -2.01
N ALA A 455 4.83 -24.34 -1.45
CA ALA A 455 5.72 -25.48 -1.71
C ALA A 455 5.73 -25.89 -3.18
N LEU A 456 4.58 -25.86 -3.85
CA LEU A 456 4.49 -26.20 -5.27
C LEU A 456 5.04 -25.09 -6.16
N ALA A 457 4.86 -23.82 -5.79
CA ALA A 457 5.49 -22.68 -6.47
C ALA A 457 7.02 -22.85 -6.49
N ILE A 458 7.63 -23.15 -5.33
CA ILE A 458 9.08 -23.45 -5.21
C ILE A 458 9.49 -24.55 -6.20
N VAL A 459 8.78 -25.68 -6.20
CA VAL A 459 9.14 -26.85 -7.01
C VAL A 459 8.97 -26.57 -8.50
N ILE A 460 7.86 -25.96 -8.90
CA ILE A 460 7.53 -25.69 -10.30
C ILE A 460 8.52 -24.68 -10.86
N SER A 461 8.69 -23.53 -10.22
CA SER A 461 9.61 -22.49 -10.70
C SER A 461 11.04 -23.00 -10.82
N THR A 462 11.46 -23.85 -9.87
CA THR A 462 12.81 -24.43 -9.91
C THR A 462 13.00 -25.39 -11.08
N LEU A 463 12.00 -26.24 -11.38
CA LEU A 463 12.15 -27.30 -12.38
C LEU A 463 11.86 -26.83 -13.81
N THR A 464 10.91 -25.90 -13.98
CA THR A 464 10.51 -25.36 -15.28
C THR A 464 11.30 -24.11 -15.68
N GLY A 465 11.81 -23.37 -14.70
CA GLY A 465 12.42 -22.04 -14.91
C GLY A 465 11.41 -20.93 -15.17
N GLU A 466 10.10 -21.20 -15.03
CA GLU A 466 9.04 -20.20 -15.11
C GLU A 466 8.82 -19.53 -13.74
N ASP A 467 8.41 -18.25 -13.72
CA ASP A 467 8.10 -17.53 -12.48
C ASP A 467 6.69 -17.90 -11.95
N VAL A 468 6.55 -19.12 -11.44
CA VAL A 468 5.28 -19.63 -10.89
C VAL A 468 5.15 -19.26 -9.42
N THR A 469 4.36 -18.22 -9.14
CA THR A 469 4.26 -17.63 -7.80
C THR A 469 3.33 -18.40 -6.84
N PRO A 470 3.40 -18.15 -5.52
CA PRO A 470 2.43 -18.68 -4.56
C PRO A 470 0.98 -18.30 -4.88
N GLN A 471 0.76 -17.12 -5.45
CA GLN A 471 -0.58 -16.68 -5.88
C GLN A 471 -1.12 -17.56 -7.02
N MET A 472 -0.29 -17.88 -8.01
CA MET A 472 -0.71 -18.69 -9.17
C MET A 472 -1.10 -20.10 -8.76
N THR A 473 -0.29 -20.72 -7.90
CA THR A 473 -0.55 -22.06 -7.38
C THR A 473 -1.73 -22.09 -6.41
N ALA A 474 -1.94 -21.04 -5.61
CA ALA A 474 -3.11 -20.89 -4.75
C ALA A 474 -4.40 -20.71 -5.57
N ALA A 475 -4.36 -19.90 -6.62
CA ALA A 475 -5.47 -19.71 -7.56
C ALA A 475 -5.84 -21.02 -8.26
N PHE A 476 -4.84 -21.80 -8.69
CA PHE A 476 -5.06 -23.13 -9.27
C PHE A 476 -5.73 -24.09 -8.26
N ALA A 477 -5.23 -24.14 -7.02
CA ALA A 477 -5.82 -24.96 -5.98
C ALA A 477 -7.29 -24.58 -5.71
N MET A 478 -7.61 -23.28 -5.63
CA MET A 478 -8.99 -22.82 -5.46
C MET A 478 -9.87 -23.17 -6.66
N GLY A 479 -9.37 -22.95 -7.89
CA GLY A 479 -10.08 -23.27 -9.13
C GLY A 479 -10.43 -24.75 -9.29
N ASN A 480 -9.62 -25.64 -8.72
CA ASN A 480 -9.85 -27.09 -8.73
C ASN A 480 -10.57 -27.63 -7.49
N GLY A 481 -11.02 -26.75 -6.57
CA GLY A 481 -11.69 -27.16 -5.34
C GLY A 481 -10.77 -27.91 -4.35
N GLU A 482 -9.47 -27.61 -4.40
CA GLU A 482 -8.43 -28.27 -3.59
C GLU A 482 -8.07 -27.49 -2.32
N TYR A 483 -8.77 -26.39 -2.06
CA TYR A 483 -8.78 -25.75 -0.74
C TYR A 483 -9.70 -26.52 0.22
N VAL A 484 -9.19 -26.84 1.41
CA VAL A 484 -9.94 -27.51 2.48
C VAL A 484 -10.07 -26.54 3.66
N PRO A 485 -11.28 -26.05 3.97
CA PRO A 485 -11.52 -25.11 5.06
C PRO A 485 -10.92 -25.58 6.39
N GLY A 486 -10.13 -24.73 7.03
CA GLY A 486 -9.46 -25.01 8.31
C GLY A 486 -8.32 -26.05 8.25
N GLN A 487 -7.98 -26.57 7.07
CA GLN A 487 -6.91 -27.57 6.88
C GLN A 487 -5.87 -27.16 5.82
N GLY A 488 -6.17 -26.15 5.00
CA GLY A 488 -5.29 -25.65 3.95
C GLY A 488 -5.54 -26.34 2.63
N THR A 489 -4.61 -27.19 2.19
CA THR A 489 -4.62 -27.74 0.83
C THR A 489 -4.81 -29.26 0.80
N SER A 490 -5.69 -29.73 -0.08
CA SER A 490 -5.97 -31.14 -0.33
C SER A 490 -4.72 -31.93 -0.70
N HIS A 491 -4.65 -33.21 -0.30
CA HIS A 491 -3.56 -34.11 -0.69
C HIS A 491 -3.56 -34.49 -2.19
N SER A 492 -4.60 -34.15 -2.95
CA SER A 492 -4.60 -34.29 -4.42
C SER A 492 -3.77 -33.21 -5.11
N PHE A 493 -3.65 -32.04 -4.49
CA PHE A 493 -3.10 -30.83 -5.09
C PHE A 493 -1.68 -30.99 -5.62
N PRO A 494 -0.69 -31.56 -4.88
CA PRO A 494 0.68 -31.66 -5.40
C PRO A 494 0.76 -32.45 -6.71
N SER A 495 -0.09 -33.46 -6.87
CA SER A 495 -0.13 -34.27 -8.10
C SER A 495 -0.83 -33.55 -9.25
N ASN A 496 -1.89 -32.80 -8.95
CA ASN A 496 -2.65 -32.07 -9.97
C ASN A 496 -1.88 -30.84 -10.46
N ALA A 497 -1.25 -30.10 -9.54
CA ALA A 497 -0.39 -28.98 -9.87
C ALA A 497 0.82 -29.44 -10.70
N ALA A 498 1.61 -30.42 -10.24
CA ALA A 498 2.77 -30.89 -11.00
C ALA A 498 2.41 -31.25 -12.46
N LYS A 499 1.32 -31.99 -12.67
CA LYS A 499 0.84 -32.35 -14.01
C LYS A 499 0.36 -31.15 -14.83
N HIS A 500 -0.26 -30.15 -14.20
CA HIS A 500 -0.71 -28.94 -14.89
C HIS A 500 0.46 -28.17 -15.51
N TRP A 501 1.57 -28.07 -14.79
CA TRP A 501 2.81 -27.43 -15.25
C TRP A 501 3.76 -28.39 -15.98
N GLY A 502 3.25 -29.52 -16.49
CA GLY A 502 4.03 -30.42 -17.35
C GLY A 502 5.14 -31.22 -16.64
N LEU A 503 5.08 -31.35 -15.32
CA LEU A 503 6.05 -32.10 -14.53
C LEU A 503 5.56 -33.53 -14.24
N SER A 504 6.52 -34.45 -14.18
CA SER A 504 6.28 -35.82 -13.70
C SER A 504 6.10 -35.82 -12.18
N VAL A 505 5.23 -36.70 -11.67
CA VAL A 505 4.98 -36.84 -10.22
C VAL A 505 4.73 -38.28 -9.80
N GLU A 506 5.45 -38.74 -8.78
CA GLU A 506 5.26 -40.04 -8.12
C GLU A 506 4.96 -39.83 -6.63
N ARG A 507 3.83 -40.36 -6.15
CA ARG A 507 3.47 -40.31 -4.73
C ARG A 507 3.93 -41.58 -4.01
N VAL A 508 4.67 -41.43 -2.91
CA VAL A 508 5.24 -42.55 -2.15
C VAL A 508 4.98 -42.45 -0.66
N ARG A 509 5.00 -43.60 0.02
CA ARG A 509 4.91 -43.69 1.48
C ARG A 509 6.25 -43.36 2.13
N ARG A 510 6.21 -42.93 3.39
CA ARG A 510 7.39 -42.52 4.17
C ARG A 510 8.45 -43.63 4.30
N GLU A 511 8.05 -44.89 4.25
CA GLU A 511 8.97 -46.04 4.29
C GLU A 511 9.88 -46.14 3.05
N ARG A 512 9.58 -45.40 1.98
CA ARG A 512 10.39 -45.33 0.76
C ARG A 512 11.39 -44.16 0.77
N MET A 513 11.81 -43.65 1.94
CA MET A 513 12.73 -42.50 2.00
C MET A 513 14.05 -42.73 1.26
N ASP A 514 14.60 -43.95 1.29
CA ASP A 514 15.80 -44.28 0.49
C ASP A 514 15.58 -44.08 -1.01
N TYR A 515 14.38 -44.37 -1.51
CA TYR A 515 14.01 -44.14 -2.90
C TYR A 515 13.80 -42.65 -3.21
N VAL A 516 13.26 -41.87 -2.25
CA VAL A 516 13.18 -40.40 -2.36
C VAL A 516 14.59 -39.83 -2.52
N VAL A 517 15.52 -40.23 -1.66
CA VAL A 517 16.94 -39.81 -1.75
C VAL A 517 17.55 -40.15 -3.11
N GLN A 518 17.28 -41.35 -3.64
CA GLN A 518 17.77 -41.74 -4.97
C GLN A 518 17.22 -40.85 -6.09
N LYS A 519 15.99 -40.36 -5.96
CA LYS A 519 15.37 -39.46 -6.94
C LYS A 519 15.88 -38.03 -6.81
N LEU A 520 16.12 -37.55 -5.59
CA LEU A 520 16.76 -36.25 -5.37
C LEU A 520 18.15 -36.19 -6.03
N ARG A 521 18.93 -37.28 -5.99
CA ARG A 521 20.22 -37.41 -6.70
C ARG A 521 20.13 -37.41 -8.22
N LYS A 522 18.92 -37.44 -8.79
CA LYS A 522 18.65 -37.43 -10.23
C LYS A 522 17.90 -36.16 -10.66
N GLY A 523 18.01 -35.09 -9.89
CA GLY A 523 17.44 -33.79 -10.21
C GLY A 523 15.95 -33.66 -9.94
N SER A 524 15.34 -34.60 -9.20
CA SER A 524 13.97 -34.41 -8.70
C SER A 524 13.97 -33.58 -7.42
N LEU A 525 12.85 -32.92 -7.14
CA LEU A 525 12.50 -32.35 -5.83
C LEU A 525 11.42 -33.22 -5.17
N ALA A 526 11.22 -33.09 -3.86
CA ALA A 526 10.12 -33.80 -3.21
C ALA A 526 9.31 -32.92 -2.24
N VAL A 527 8.00 -32.86 -2.43
CA VAL A 527 7.08 -32.21 -1.49
C VAL A 527 6.67 -33.23 -0.42
N VAL A 528 6.73 -32.85 0.85
CA VAL A 528 6.40 -33.71 1.99
C VAL A 528 5.33 -33.04 2.84
N ILE A 529 4.21 -33.72 3.09
CA ILE A 529 3.27 -33.31 4.13
C ILE A 529 3.74 -33.88 5.47
N CYS A 530 4.18 -32.99 6.37
CA CYS A 530 4.59 -33.35 7.72
C CYS A 530 3.37 -33.47 8.64
N ALA A 531 3.44 -34.37 9.61
CA ALA A 531 2.46 -34.51 10.66
C ALA A 531 2.52 -33.31 11.63
N GLU A 532 1.41 -33.03 12.31
CA GLU A 532 1.35 -32.04 13.39
C GLU A 532 2.41 -32.29 14.48
N ASN A 533 2.88 -31.23 15.12
CA ASN A 533 3.87 -31.25 16.20
C ASN A 533 5.22 -31.89 15.84
N THR A 534 5.62 -31.84 14.57
CA THR A 534 6.93 -32.36 14.11
C THR A 534 7.88 -31.23 13.74
N ILE A 535 7.63 -30.56 12.60
CA ILE A 535 8.42 -29.43 12.10
C ILE A 535 7.64 -28.10 12.16
N SER A 536 6.32 -28.19 12.25
CA SER A 536 5.38 -27.10 12.45
C SER A 536 4.61 -27.28 13.76
N GLY A 537 3.79 -26.29 14.12
CA GLY A 537 2.94 -26.30 15.32
C GLY A 537 1.83 -27.36 15.28
N SER A 538 0.63 -27.00 15.76
CA SER A 538 -0.48 -27.94 15.99
C SER A 538 -1.19 -28.45 14.73
N SER A 539 -0.69 -28.17 13.53
CA SER A 539 -1.26 -28.60 12.26
C SER A 539 -0.19 -29.18 11.33
N GLY A 540 -0.62 -29.99 10.35
CA GLY A 540 0.27 -30.52 9.33
C GLY A 540 0.83 -29.42 8.42
N HIS A 541 2.03 -29.63 7.88
CA HIS A 541 2.76 -28.59 7.13
C HIS A 541 3.52 -29.17 5.94
N TYR A 542 3.42 -28.52 4.79
CA TYR A 542 4.16 -28.92 3.60
C TYR A 542 5.58 -28.35 3.62
N ILE A 543 6.56 -29.16 3.26
CA ILE A 543 7.96 -28.76 3.04
C ILE A 543 8.46 -29.33 1.72
N VAL A 544 9.54 -28.76 1.19
CA VAL A 544 10.23 -29.24 -0.02
C VAL A 544 11.60 -29.79 0.35
N LEU A 545 11.92 -31.01 -0.07
CA LEU A 545 13.26 -31.57 -0.03
C LEU A 545 13.98 -31.19 -1.32
N THR A 546 15.14 -30.55 -1.19
CA THR A 546 15.87 -29.98 -2.33
C THR A 546 17.01 -30.86 -2.82
N GLY A 547 17.65 -31.60 -1.92
CA GLY A 547 18.78 -32.45 -2.27
C GLY A 547 19.32 -33.23 -1.08
N ILE A 548 20.49 -33.84 -1.27
CA ILE A 548 21.24 -34.53 -0.21
C ILE A 548 22.70 -34.07 -0.22
N THR A 549 23.25 -33.79 0.95
CA THR A 549 24.66 -33.42 1.14
C THR A 549 25.59 -34.61 0.98
N ALA A 550 26.90 -34.37 0.82
CA ALA A 550 27.91 -35.42 0.77
C ALA A 550 27.90 -36.33 2.01
N ASP A 551 27.58 -35.74 3.18
CA ASP A 551 27.49 -36.43 4.46
C ASP A 551 26.15 -37.15 4.69
N GLY A 552 25.24 -37.12 3.71
CA GLY A 552 23.99 -37.88 3.72
C GLY A 552 22.80 -37.19 4.39
N TYR A 553 22.84 -35.87 4.61
CA TYR A 553 21.73 -35.10 5.16
C TYR A 553 20.85 -34.50 4.06
N LEU A 554 19.54 -34.49 4.27
CA LEU A 554 18.57 -33.82 3.40
C LEU A 554 18.58 -32.32 3.66
N THR A 555 18.57 -31.55 2.58
CA THR A 555 18.34 -30.11 2.59
C THR A 555 16.86 -29.82 2.33
N ILE A 556 16.31 -28.80 3.00
CA ILE A 556 14.90 -28.43 2.85
C ILE A 556 14.72 -26.96 2.45
N ALA A 557 13.67 -26.70 1.68
CA ALA A 557 13.03 -25.41 1.53
C ALA A 557 11.67 -25.45 2.24
N ASP A 558 11.54 -24.68 3.33
CA ASP A 558 10.32 -24.63 4.12
C ASP A 558 9.50 -23.38 3.73
N PRO A 559 8.30 -23.55 3.12
CA PRO A 559 7.48 -22.44 2.68
C PRO A 559 6.97 -21.58 3.84
N GLY A 560 6.92 -22.10 5.06
CA GLY A 560 6.46 -21.38 6.24
C GLY A 560 7.58 -20.80 7.12
N SER A 561 8.85 -20.99 6.76
CA SER A 561 9.96 -20.50 7.60
C SER A 561 11.31 -20.43 6.90
N ARG A 562 11.82 -19.21 6.73
CA ARG A 562 13.21 -18.99 6.27
C ARG A 562 14.26 -19.58 7.20
N SER A 563 14.04 -19.52 8.51
CA SER A 563 15.00 -20.05 9.48
C SER A 563 15.08 -21.58 9.48
N ARG A 564 14.07 -22.27 8.92
CA ARG A 564 14.12 -23.73 8.70
C ARG A 564 14.64 -24.12 7.32
N THR A 565 14.49 -23.24 6.33
CA THR A 565 15.09 -23.41 5.00
C THR A 565 16.62 -23.47 5.10
N GLY A 566 17.24 -24.44 4.41
CA GLY A 566 18.69 -24.67 4.49
C GLY A 566 19.13 -25.57 5.64
N ASN A 567 18.27 -25.86 6.63
CA ASN A 567 18.63 -26.77 7.70
C ASN A 567 18.78 -28.20 7.21
N LEU A 568 19.70 -28.93 7.84
CA LEU A 568 20.05 -30.30 7.51
C LEU A 568 19.28 -31.28 8.39
N TYR A 569 18.63 -32.26 7.76
CA TYR A 569 17.88 -33.31 8.46
C TYR A 569 18.34 -34.68 8.02
N SER A 570 18.41 -35.64 8.96
CA SER A 570 18.64 -37.03 8.56
C SER A 570 17.43 -37.55 7.77
N PRO A 571 17.61 -38.48 6.82
CA PRO A 571 16.51 -39.16 6.15
C PRO A 571 15.50 -39.78 7.14
N GLN A 572 16.00 -40.33 8.26
CA GLN A 572 15.16 -40.92 9.31
C GLN A 572 14.30 -39.86 10.01
N THR A 573 14.84 -38.65 10.23
CA THR A 573 14.10 -37.53 10.79
C THR A 573 12.94 -37.13 9.88
N ILE A 574 13.20 -36.87 8.60
CA ILE A 574 12.14 -36.52 7.64
C ILE A 574 11.13 -37.66 7.47
N GLN A 575 11.59 -38.92 7.46
CA GLN A 575 10.70 -40.07 7.44
C GLN A 575 9.77 -40.11 8.66
N SER A 576 10.26 -39.73 9.84
CA SER A 576 9.45 -39.64 11.05
C SER A 576 8.44 -38.49 11.00
N TYR A 577 8.77 -37.40 10.31
CA TYR A 577 7.90 -36.23 10.15
C TYR A 577 6.82 -36.45 9.11
N ALA A 578 7.11 -37.18 8.02
CA ALA A 578 6.18 -37.44 6.94
C ALA A 578 4.90 -38.15 7.44
N ARG A 579 3.74 -37.60 7.09
CA ARG A 579 2.43 -38.10 7.51
C ARG A 579 2.20 -39.53 7.02
N ASN A 580 1.72 -40.40 7.90
CA ASN A 580 1.45 -41.80 7.57
C ASN A 580 0.11 -41.97 6.85
N LEU A 581 0.10 -41.78 5.54
CA LEU A 581 -1.09 -41.87 4.69
C LEU A 581 -1.04 -43.15 3.83
N GLY A 582 -2.21 -43.77 3.59
CA GLY A 582 -2.31 -45.01 2.81
C GLY A 582 -1.78 -44.91 1.38
N GLU A 583 -1.94 -43.75 0.75
CA GLU A 583 -1.40 -43.44 -0.60
C GLU A 583 -0.02 -42.77 -0.56
N GLY A 584 0.49 -42.48 0.64
CA GLY A 584 1.77 -41.78 0.84
C GLY A 584 1.64 -40.28 1.12
N GLY A 585 2.64 -39.73 1.80
CA GLY A 585 2.73 -38.32 2.18
C GLY A 585 3.90 -37.58 1.53
N ILE A 586 4.51 -38.18 0.50
CA ILE A 586 5.67 -37.63 -0.21
C ILE A 586 5.38 -37.66 -1.70
N TRP A 587 5.55 -36.53 -2.39
CA TRP A 587 5.42 -36.40 -3.84
C TRP A 587 6.77 -36.07 -4.43
N ILE A 588 7.34 -37.00 -5.19
CA ILE A 588 8.60 -36.82 -5.92
C ILE A 588 8.25 -36.21 -7.28
N ILE A 589 8.80 -35.05 -7.59
CA ILE A 589 8.47 -34.25 -8.78
C ILE A 589 9.75 -33.98 -9.57
N GLY A 590 9.69 -34.14 -10.90
CA GLY A 590 10.83 -33.92 -11.78
C GLY A 590 10.42 -33.64 -13.21
N ASN A 591 11.37 -33.22 -14.04
CA ASN A 591 11.17 -33.04 -15.48
C ASN A 591 10.92 -34.41 -16.16
N GLU A 592 10.04 -34.46 -17.15
CA GLU A 592 9.72 -35.67 -17.93
C GLU A 592 10.91 -36.23 -18.72
#